data_AF-A0A6N8NPZ5-F1
#
_entry.id   AF-A0A6N8NPZ5-F1
#
_cell.length_a   1.000
_cell.length_b   1.000
_cell.length_c   1.000
_cell.angle_alpha   90.00
_cell.angle_beta   90.00
_cell.angle_gamma   90.00
#
_symmetry.space_group_name_H-M   'P 1'
#
loop_
_entity.id
_entity.type
_entity.pdbx_description
1 polymer ?
#
loop_
_entity_poly.entity_id
_entity_poly.type
_entity_poly.pdbx_seq_one_letter_code
_entity_poly.pdbx_strand_id
1 'polypeptide(L)'
;MSRFYHKHFLKLLDFTPAELNSLLQLAAKLKADKKSGKEEAKLTGKNIALIFEKDSTRTRCSFEVAAYDQGARVTYLGPSG
;
A
#
# COMPACT_ATOMS: atom_id res chain seq x y z
N MET A 1 -19.16 -5.66 -1.24
CA MET A 1 -17.76 -5.89 -1.67
C MET A 1 -17.09 -4.53 -1.86
N SER A 2 -15.86 -4.35 -1.33
CA SER A 2 -15.13 -3.08 -1.49
C SER A 2 -14.88 -2.79 -2.98
N ARG A 3 -15.16 -1.55 -3.41
CA ARG A 3 -14.97 -1.11 -4.80
C ARG A 3 -13.50 -1.12 -5.26
N PHE A 4 -12.56 -1.34 -4.34
CA PHE A 4 -11.12 -1.45 -4.61
C PHE A 4 -10.61 -2.90 -4.76
N TYR A 5 -11.40 -3.91 -4.42
CA TYR A 5 -10.94 -5.30 -4.43
C TYR A 5 -10.64 -5.76 -5.86
N HIS A 6 -9.41 -6.26 -6.10
CA HIS A 6 -8.91 -6.65 -7.43
C HIS A 6 -8.96 -5.54 -8.50
N LYS A 7 -8.87 -4.27 -8.10
CA LYS A 7 -8.81 -3.12 -9.01
C LYS A 7 -7.44 -2.46 -8.96
N HIS A 8 -6.88 -2.11 -10.13
CA HIS A 8 -5.64 -1.33 -10.21
C HIS A 8 -5.87 0.13 -9.80
N PHE A 9 -4.86 0.76 -9.17
CA PHE A 9 -4.85 2.19 -8.84
C PHE A 9 -3.84 2.90 -9.74
N LEU A 10 -4.28 3.37 -10.92
CA LEU A 10 -3.39 3.94 -11.94
C LEU A 10 -3.42 5.47 -11.95
N LYS A 11 -4.61 6.07 -11.82
CA LYS A 11 -4.80 7.54 -11.75
C LYS A 11 -6.01 7.89 -10.89
N LEU A 12 -5.99 9.06 -10.27
CA LEU A 12 -7.08 9.53 -9.39
C LEU A 12 -8.43 9.63 -10.10
N LEU A 13 -8.43 9.93 -11.40
CA LEU A 13 -9.64 10.06 -12.23
C LEU A 13 -10.40 8.73 -12.42
N ASP A 14 -9.81 7.59 -12.07
CA ASP A 14 -10.48 6.28 -12.11
C ASP A 14 -11.39 6.02 -10.90
N PHE A 15 -11.46 7.00 -9.98
CA PHE A 15 -12.16 6.89 -8.70
C PHE A 15 -13.08 8.08 -8.48
N THR A 16 -14.22 7.78 -7.87
CA THR A 16 -15.17 8.79 -7.39
C THR A 16 -14.64 9.48 -6.14
N PRO A 17 -15.09 10.71 -5.84
CA PRO A 17 -14.73 11.40 -4.60
C PRO A 17 -15.06 10.58 -3.33
N ALA A 18 -16.16 9.83 -3.33
CA ALA A 18 -16.55 8.98 -2.22
C ALA A 18 -15.55 7.82 -1.99
N GLU A 19 -15.06 7.20 -3.06
CA GLU A 19 -14.03 6.16 -2.99
C GLU A 19 -12.72 6.71 -2.44
N LEU A 20 -12.27 7.87 -2.95
CA LEU A 20 -11.06 8.52 -2.46
C LEU A 20 -11.18 8.90 -0.98
N ASN A 21 -12.32 9.44 -0.55
CA ASN A 21 -12.59 9.72 0.87
C ASN A 21 -12.51 8.45 1.73
N SER A 22 -13.06 7.33 1.26
CA SER A 22 -12.95 6.05 1.99
C SER A 22 -11.52 5.53 2.09
N LEU A 23 -10.70 5.75 1.06
CA LEU A 23 -9.27 5.41 1.06
C LEU A 23 -8.49 6.28 2.06
N LEU A 24 -8.78 7.58 2.11
CA LEU A 24 -8.17 8.50 3.07
C LEU A 24 -8.56 8.16 4.51
N GLN A 25 -9.81 7.79 4.76
CA GLN A 25 -10.27 7.31 6.07
C GLN A 25 -9.55 6.02 6.48
N LEU A 26 -9.37 5.07 5.55
CA LEU A 26 -8.59 3.86 5.81
C LEU A 26 -7.13 4.18 6.15
N ALA A 27 -6.49 5.08 5.40
CA ALA A 27 -5.11 5.50 5.68
C ALA A 27 -4.98 6.15 7.07
N ALA A 28 -5.94 6.99 7.46
CA ALA A 28 -5.98 7.60 8.79
C ALA A 28 -6.15 6.54 9.90
N LYS A 29 -7.01 5.54 9.68
CA LYS A 29 -7.21 4.43 10.60
C LYS A 29 -5.93 3.61 10.78
N LEU A 30 -5.31 3.14 9.70
CA LEU A 30 -4.07 2.35 9.75
C LEU A 30 -2.96 3.10 10.49
N LYS A 31 -2.82 4.41 10.26
CA LYS A 31 -1.88 5.26 11.01
C LYS A 31 -2.18 5.28 12.52
N ALA A 32 -3.45 5.39 12.91
CA ALA A 32 -3.85 5.40 14.31
C ALA A 32 -3.66 4.02 14.98
N ASP A 33 -4.01 2.95 14.28
CA ASP A 33 -3.86 1.57 14.74
C ASP A 33 -2.38 1.25 14.96
N LYS A 34 -1.51 1.58 14.00
CA LYS A 34 -0.05 1.45 14.14
C LYS A 34 0.48 2.24 15.33
N LYS A 35 0.10 3.51 15.44
CA LYS A 35 0.54 4.39 16.54
C LYS A 35 0.13 3.87 17.92
N SER A 36 -1.03 3.23 18.01
CA SER A 36 -1.55 2.66 19.25
C SER A 36 -1.10 1.21 19.53
N GLY A 37 -0.26 0.63 18.65
CA GLY A 37 0.19 -0.75 18.78
C GLY A 37 -0.90 -1.79 18.51
N LYS A 38 -1.99 -1.40 17.85
CA LYS A 38 -3.17 -2.22 17.55
C LYS A 38 -3.32 -2.52 16.06
N GLU A 39 -2.23 -2.41 15.30
CA GLU A 39 -2.26 -2.73 13.88
C GLU A 39 -2.54 -4.21 13.66
N GLU A 40 -3.52 -4.51 12.80
CA GLU A 40 -3.86 -5.86 12.39
C GLU A 40 -3.35 -6.10 10.96
N ALA A 41 -2.44 -7.05 10.80
CA ALA A 41 -1.92 -7.45 9.49
C ALA A 41 -3.01 -8.12 8.64
N LYS A 42 -3.33 -7.52 7.48
CA LYS A 42 -4.34 -8.05 6.54
C LYS A 42 -3.76 -8.73 5.31
N LEU A 43 -2.44 -8.69 5.11
CA LEU A 43 -1.76 -9.18 3.91
C LEU A 43 -0.81 -10.35 4.19
N THR A 44 -0.94 -11.02 5.33
CA THR A 44 -0.17 -12.22 5.66
C THR A 44 -0.23 -13.26 4.55
N GLY A 45 0.95 -13.69 4.07
CA GLY A 45 1.08 -14.66 3.00
C GLY A 45 0.94 -14.10 1.58
N LYS A 46 0.82 -12.78 1.42
CA LYS A 46 0.86 -12.10 0.11
C LYS A 46 2.28 -11.67 -0.25
N ASN A 47 2.60 -11.72 -1.54
CA ASN A 47 3.87 -11.25 -2.09
C ASN A 47 3.59 -10.05 -3.00
N ILE A 48 4.39 -8.98 -2.88
CA ILE A 48 4.29 -7.75 -3.67
C ILE A 48 5.63 -7.52 -4.38
N ALA A 49 5.57 -7.29 -5.69
CA ALA A 49 6.73 -6.85 -6.47
C ALA A 49 6.74 -5.33 -6.60
N LEU A 50 7.87 -4.68 -6.29
CA LEU A 50 8.09 -3.25 -6.53
C LEU A 50 8.94 -3.09 -7.78
N ILE A 51 8.34 -2.66 -8.88
CA ILE A 51 9.01 -2.46 -10.17
C ILE A 51 9.29 -0.96 -10.33
N PHE A 52 10.51 -0.52 -9.97
CA PHE A 52 10.89 0.89 -10.02
C PHE A 52 11.94 1.13 -11.11
N GLU A 53 11.50 1.60 -12.27
CA GLU A 53 12.39 1.99 -13.38
C GLU A 53 13.25 3.22 -13.06
N LYS A 54 12.83 4.02 -12.07
CA LYS A 54 13.59 5.15 -11.54
C LYS A 54 13.69 5.02 -10.04
N ASP A 55 14.92 5.05 -9.54
CA ASP A 55 15.16 4.91 -8.12
C ASP A 55 14.61 6.09 -7.32
N SER A 56 13.95 5.76 -6.23
CA SER A 56 13.45 6.71 -5.26
C SER A 56 13.51 6.10 -3.87
N THR A 57 14.45 6.60 -3.05
CA THR A 57 14.66 6.14 -1.68
C THR A 57 13.39 6.25 -0.85
N ARG A 58 12.70 7.40 -0.94
CA ARG A 58 11.47 7.65 -0.19
C ARG A 58 10.35 6.69 -0.62
N THR A 59 10.16 6.53 -1.93
CA THR A 59 9.10 5.66 -2.45
C THR A 59 9.36 4.22 -2.03
N ARG A 60 10.60 3.73 -2.14
CA ARG A 60 10.91 2.35 -1.77
C ARG A 60 10.68 2.09 -0.29
N CYS A 61 11.25 2.94 0.58
CA CYS A 61 11.10 2.80 2.03
C CYS A 61 9.62 2.80 2.46
N SER A 62 8.80 3.69 1.91
CA SER A 62 7.39 3.76 2.28
C SER A 62 6.59 2.51 1.84
N PHE A 63 6.86 1.98 0.64
CA PHE A 63 6.17 0.79 0.15
C PHE A 63 6.60 -0.48 0.88
N GLU A 64 7.89 -0.65 1.16
CA GLU A 64 8.39 -1.78 1.93
C GLU A 64 7.83 -1.79 3.36
N VAL A 65 7.90 -0.66 4.07
CA VAL A 65 7.38 -0.55 5.44
C VAL A 65 5.88 -0.84 5.48
N ALA A 66 5.09 -0.26 4.56
CA ALA A 66 3.65 -0.52 4.51
C ALA A 66 3.30 -2.00 4.23
N ALA A 67 4.06 -2.67 3.36
CA ALA A 67 3.87 -4.09 3.08
C ALA A 67 4.21 -4.95 4.29
N TYR A 68 5.34 -4.67 4.96
CA TYR A 68 5.79 -5.42 6.12
C TYR A 68 4.89 -5.23 7.34
N ASP A 69 4.43 -4.01 7.61
CA ASP A 69 3.46 -3.73 8.69
C ASP A 69 2.19 -4.59 8.51
N GLN A 70 1.79 -4.83 7.26
CA GLN A 70 0.62 -5.62 6.91
C GLN A 70 0.91 -7.12 6.73
N GLY A 71 2.14 -7.58 7.00
CA GLY A 71 2.54 -9.00 6.95
C GLY A 71 2.82 -9.55 5.55
N ALA A 72 2.90 -8.70 4.53
CA ALA A 72 3.28 -9.10 3.18
C ALA A 72 4.81 -9.24 3.04
N ARG A 73 5.23 -9.96 2.00
CA ARG A 73 6.64 -10.01 1.57
C ARG A 73 6.84 -9.16 0.34
N VAL A 74 8.03 -8.57 0.19
CA VAL A 74 8.37 -7.70 -0.92
C VAL A 74 9.55 -8.25 -1.71
N THR A 75 9.46 -8.15 -3.03
CA THR A 75 10.58 -8.29 -3.97
C THR A 75 10.75 -6.97 -4.68
N TYR A 76 11.90 -6.32 -4.50
CA TYR A 76 12.24 -5.07 -5.17
C TYR A 76 13.03 -5.35 -6.44
N LEU A 77 12.61 -4.74 -7.54
CA LEU A 77 13.22 -4.79 -8.87
C LEU A 77 13.56 -3.35 -9.25
N GLY A 78 14.85 -3.04 -9.19
CA GLY A 78 15.37 -1.71 -9.49
C GLY A 78 15.71 -1.54 -10.97
N PRO A 79 16.22 -0.38 -11.37
CA PRO A 79 16.59 -0.12 -12.77
C PRO A 79 17.75 -1.00 -13.27
N SER A 80 18.48 -1.65 -12.36
CA SER A 80 19.61 -2.54 -12.68
C SER A 80 19.25 -4.02 -12.75
N GLY A 81 17.98 -4.39 -12.52
CA GLY A 81 17.54 -5.78 -12.34
C GLY A 81 17.59 -6.19 -10.88
#